data_AF-A0A1Y1Q4H1-F1
#
_entry.id   AF-A0A1Y1Q4H1-F1
#
_cell.length_a   1.000
_cell.length_b   1.000
_cell.length_c   1.000
_cell.angle_alpha   90.00
_cell.angle_beta   90.00
_cell.angle_gamma   90.00
#
_symmetry.space_group_name_H-M   'P 1'
#
loop_
_entity.id
_entity.type
_entity.pdbx_description
1 polymer ?
#
loop_
_entity_poly.entity_id
_entity_poly.type
_entity_poly.pdbx_seq_one_letter_code
_entity_poly.pdbx_strand_id
1 'polypeptide(L)'
;MIVIYLIGLLSSLKALYKHKNSPDSQVKQAAIFILSIMGIGLFSYYQGRSHDYNLLITPYPAILILTLFADGLLQNFKNSRTKLSFINHQGILLLIILYFFSNSLISLLYHTDQLSNTIKIGVDTLRQPLQNTSPVSKNVDFVRRHTHPGEDVLILASDASEGIYYGESKTRSIIDIPSSVEWFLKLDIEQIITFLETNISSKVFVYPAKDYNFPEPSINQVLQTRYEVVTQSEGGIALLRPK
;
A
#
# COMPACT_ATOMS: atom_id res chain seq x y z
N MET A 1 5.61 18.91 -0.52
CA MET A 1 4.95 18.21 -1.65
C MET A 1 3.84 19.04 -2.28
N ILE A 2 2.81 19.49 -1.54
CA ILE A 2 1.70 20.33 -2.08
C ILE A 2 2.20 21.56 -2.88
N VAL A 3 3.18 22.28 -2.36
CA VAL A 3 3.75 23.46 -3.04
C VAL A 3 4.31 23.11 -4.43
N ILE A 4 4.95 21.95 -4.57
CA ILE A 4 5.48 21.47 -5.86
C ILE A 4 4.32 21.19 -6.84
N TYR A 5 3.25 20.56 -6.35
CA TYR A 5 2.06 20.29 -7.18
C TYR A 5 1.39 21.57 -7.66
N LEU A 6 1.22 22.56 -6.76
CA LEU A 6 0.63 23.86 -7.10
C LEU A 6 1.50 24.64 -8.11
N ILE A 7 2.82 24.68 -7.92
CA ILE A 7 3.74 25.31 -8.86
C ILE A 7 3.71 24.60 -10.22
N GLY A 8 3.70 23.27 -10.24
CA GLY A 8 3.56 22.46 -11.46
C GLY A 8 2.27 22.75 -12.21
N LEU A 9 1.14 22.83 -11.49
CA LEU A 9 -0.16 23.11 -12.06
C LEU A 9 -0.21 24.52 -12.67
N LEU A 10 0.23 25.53 -11.94
CA LEU A 10 0.26 26.92 -12.42
C LEU A 10 1.22 27.10 -13.61
N SER A 11 2.39 26.46 -13.56
CA SER A 11 3.37 26.46 -14.65
C SER A 11 2.78 25.89 -15.93
N SER A 12 2.17 24.70 -15.84
CA SER A 12 1.62 23.99 -16.99
C SER A 12 0.39 24.69 -17.56
N LEU A 13 -0.52 25.22 -16.73
CA LEU A 13 -1.66 26.02 -17.18
C LEU A 13 -1.22 27.29 -17.92
N LYS A 14 -0.22 28.00 -17.40
CA LYS A 14 0.35 29.18 -18.06
C LYS A 14 0.98 28.82 -19.41
N ALA A 15 1.63 27.67 -19.50
CA ALA A 15 2.25 27.19 -20.73
C ALA A 15 1.23 26.71 -21.77
N LEU A 16 0.12 26.09 -21.34
CA LEU A 16 -1.00 25.72 -22.22
C LEU A 16 -1.70 26.96 -22.79
N TYR A 17 -1.90 28.00 -21.97
CA TYR A 17 -2.50 29.25 -22.42
C TYR A 17 -1.63 30.01 -23.42
N LYS A 18 -0.30 29.96 -23.26
CA LYS A 18 0.65 30.53 -24.22
C LYS A 18 1.00 29.49 -25.29
N HIS A 19 0.23 29.46 -26.38
CA HIS A 19 0.38 28.58 -27.57
C HIS A 19 1.74 28.67 -28.33
N LYS A 20 2.82 29.18 -27.73
CA LYS A 20 4.09 29.50 -28.41
C LYS A 20 5.23 28.52 -28.11
N ASN A 21 4.92 27.32 -27.60
CA ASN A 21 5.92 26.37 -27.14
C ASN A 21 6.22 25.29 -28.20
N SER A 22 7.48 24.90 -28.31
CA SER A 22 7.92 23.75 -29.13
C SER A 22 7.19 22.45 -28.72
N PRO A 23 7.03 21.46 -29.63
CA PRO A 23 6.32 20.21 -29.34
C PRO A 23 6.82 19.50 -28.07
N ASP A 24 8.14 19.40 -27.89
CA ASP A 24 8.76 18.78 -26.71
C ASP A 24 8.42 19.51 -25.41
N SER A 25 8.34 20.85 -25.47
CA SER A 25 7.95 21.67 -24.32
C SER A 25 6.47 21.47 -23.97
N GLN A 26 5.60 21.24 -24.96
CA GLN A 26 4.19 20.93 -24.71
C GLN A 26 4.02 19.57 -24.03
N VAL A 27 4.72 18.53 -24.49
CA VAL A 27 4.68 17.20 -23.87
C VAL A 27 5.15 17.27 -22.41
N LYS A 28 6.26 17.97 -22.16
CA LYS A 28 6.78 18.18 -20.79
C LYS A 28 5.77 18.89 -19.88
N GLN A 29 5.10 19.93 -20.36
CA GLN A 29 4.11 20.66 -19.57
C GLN A 29 2.83 19.86 -19.35
N ALA A 30 2.39 19.05 -20.32
CA ALA A 30 1.29 18.11 -20.16
C ALA A 30 1.61 17.04 -19.12
N ALA A 31 2.84 16.49 -19.12
CA ALA A 31 3.29 15.56 -18.09
C ALA A 31 3.27 16.21 -16.70
N ILE A 32 3.79 17.43 -16.55
CA ILE A 32 3.74 18.18 -15.28
C ILE A 32 2.30 18.39 -14.81
N PHE A 33 1.38 18.74 -15.73
CA PHE A 33 -0.04 18.93 -15.41
C PHE A 33 -0.68 17.66 -14.86
N ILE A 34 -0.52 16.53 -15.57
CA ILE A 34 -1.07 15.23 -15.15
C ILE A 34 -0.47 14.80 -13.81
N LEU A 35 0.85 14.91 -13.64
CA LEU A 35 1.54 14.58 -12.40
C LEU A 35 1.07 15.45 -11.23
N SER A 36 0.81 16.74 -11.46
CA SER A 36 0.27 17.65 -10.44
C SER A 36 -1.14 17.25 -10.00
N ILE A 37 -2.04 16.93 -10.94
CA ILE A 37 -3.40 16.47 -10.62
C ILE A 37 -3.35 15.14 -9.88
N MET A 38 -2.56 14.18 -10.37
CA MET A 38 -2.38 12.88 -9.75
C MET A 38 -1.80 13.02 -8.34
N GLY A 39 -0.79 13.88 -8.15
CA GLY A 39 -0.20 14.14 -6.85
C GLY A 39 -1.17 14.76 -5.85
N ILE A 40 -2.04 15.68 -6.29
CA ILE A 40 -3.09 16.26 -5.45
C ILE A 40 -4.14 15.20 -5.09
N GLY A 41 -4.57 14.39 -6.06
CA GLY A 41 -5.55 13.31 -5.84
C GLY A 41 -5.02 12.25 -4.86
N LEU A 42 -3.79 11.79 -5.05
CA LEU A 42 -3.14 10.85 -4.13
C LEU A 42 -2.95 11.47 -2.74
N PHE A 43 -2.52 12.73 -2.66
CA PHE A 43 -2.39 13.40 -1.37
C PHE A 43 -3.73 13.49 -0.64
N SER A 44 -4.81 13.86 -1.33
CA SER A 44 -6.16 13.90 -0.76
C SER A 44 -6.66 12.53 -0.33
N TYR A 45 -6.39 11.49 -1.12
CA TYR A 45 -6.76 10.11 -0.80
C TYR A 45 -6.05 9.61 0.47
N TYR A 46 -4.74 9.84 0.56
CA TYR A 46 -3.94 9.36 1.68
C TYR A 46 -4.07 10.22 2.94
N GLN A 47 -4.57 11.46 2.84
CA GLN A 47 -4.89 12.28 4.02
C GLN A 47 -5.97 11.62 4.91
N GLY A 48 -6.88 10.83 4.32
CA GLY A 48 -7.92 10.10 5.05
C GLY A 48 -7.47 8.76 5.65
N ARG A 49 -6.23 8.32 5.39
CA ARG A 49 -5.68 7.06 5.91
C ARG A 49 -4.56 7.38 6.89
N SER A 50 -4.86 7.29 8.19
CA SER A 50 -3.97 7.55 9.34
C SER A 50 -2.83 6.52 9.47
N HIS A 51 -1.94 6.44 8.48
CA HIS A 51 -0.71 5.67 8.61
C HIS A 51 0.48 6.45 8.08
N ASP A 52 1.47 6.68 8.95
CA ASP A 52 2.66 7.48 8.63
C ASP A 52 3.44 7.00 7.39
N TYR A 53 3.37 5.69 7.08
CA TYR A 53 4.00 5.11 5.88
C TYR A 53 3.43 5.65 4.56
N ASN A 54 2.18 6.13 4.55
CA ASN A 54 1.58 6.70 3.35
C ASN A 54 2.33 7.96 2.88
N LEU A 55 2.90 8.73 3.80
CA LEU A 55 3.66 9.95 3.46
C LEU A 55 4.95 9.63 2.69
N LEU A 56 5.51 8.43 2.87
CA LEU A 56 6.73 7.97 2.20
C LEU A 56 6.47 7.39 0.80
N ILE A 57 5.30 6.80 0.57
CA ILE A 57 4.93 6.18 -0.72
C ILE A 57 4.29 7.19 -1.68
N THR A 58 3.60 8.19 -1.15
CA THR A 58 2.86 9.21 -1.91
C THR A 58 3.70 10.29 -2.66
N PRO A 59 4.98 10.58 -2.36
CA PRO A 59 5.65 11.75 -2.93
C PRO A 59 6.23 11.52 -4.33
N TYR A 60 6.13 10.32 -4.89
CA TYR A 60 6.72 10.01 -6.21
C TYR A 60 6.29 10.99 -7.33
N PRO A 61 5.04 11.51 -7.40
CA PRO A 61 4.69 12.48 -8.45
C PRO A 61 5.44 13.79 -8.28
N ALA A 62 5.70 14.21 -7.03
CA ALA A 62 6.44 15.43 -6.74
C ALA A 62 7.92 15.29 -7.12
N ILE A 63 8.49 14.11 -6.89
CA ILE A 63 9.87 13.78 -7.28
C ILE A 63 10.01 13.88 -8.81
N LEU A 64 9.07 13.30 -9.57
CA LEU A 64 9.07 13.39 -11.03
C LEU A 64 8.98 14.84 -11.54
N ILE A 65 8.09 15.65 -10.95
CA ILE A 65 7.98 17.08 -11.29
C ILE A 65 9.28 17.82 -10.99
N LEU A 66 9.92 17.55 -9.84
CA LEU A 66 11.22 18.14 -9.50
C LEU A 66 12.31 17.79 -10.51
N THR A 67 12.35 16.54 -10.99
CA THR A 67 13.31 16.13 -12.03
C THR A 67 13.07 16.88 -13.35
N LEU A 68 11.81 17.03 -13.76
CA LEU A 68 11.46 17.80 -14.96
C LEU A 68 11.82 19.29 -14.81
N PHE A 69 11.63 19.88 -13.62
CA PHE A 69 12.08 21.23 -13.33
C PHE A 69 13.60 21.36 -13.31
N ALA A 70 14.32 20.42 -12.72
CA ALA A 70 15.78 20.40 -12.69
C ALA A 70 16.37 20.37 -14.11
N ASP A 71 15.82 19.54 -15.00
CA ASP A 71 16.21 19.52 -16.41
C ASP A 71 15.99 20.88 -17.10
N GLY A 72 14.84 21.53 -16.86
CA GLY A 72 14.57 22.86 -17.42
C GLY A 72 15.51 23.93 -16.88
N LEU A 73 15.78 23.91 -15.58
CA LEU A 73 16.73 24.82 -14.92
C LEU A 73 18.16 24.60 -15.43
N LEU A 74 18.57 23.35 -15.65
CA LEU A 74 19.88 23.00 -16.18
C LEU A 74 20.06 23.51 -17.62
N GLN A 75 19.07 23.33 -18.49
CA GLN A 75 19.11 23.84 -19.86
C GLN A 75 19.17 25.37 -19.89
N ASN A 76 18.38 26.04 -19.07
CA ASN A 76 18.39 27.51 -18.96
C ASN A 76 19.72 28.03 -18.40
N PHE A 77 20.30 27.34 -17.42
CA PHE A 77 21.60 27.67 -16.85
C PHE A 77 22.71 27.52 -17.90
N LYS A 78 22.73 26.44 -18.68
CA LYS A 78 23.70 26.20 -19.77
C LYS A 78 23.60 27.25 -20.88
N ASN A 79 22.38 27.67 -21.22
CA ASN A 79 22.12 28.61 -22.33
C ASN A 79 22.21 30.09 -21.89
N SER A 80 22.36 30.38 -20.61
CA SER A 80 22.50 31.74 -20.09
C SER A 80 23.86 32.33 -20.48
N ARG A 81 23.85 33.35 -21.36
CA ARG A 81 25.06 34.09 -21.77
C ARG A 81 25.64 35.01 -20.68
N THR A 82 24.89 35.28 -19.61
CA THR A 82 25.31 36.14 -18.50
C THR A 82 26.15 35.33 -17.51
N LYS A 83 27.47 35.32 -17.76
CA LYS A 83 28.46 34.52 -17.03
C LYS A 83 28.64 34.84 -15.54
N LEU A 84 28.13 35.95 -15.00
CA LEU A 84 28.47 36.35 -13.63
C LEU A 84 27.43 37.27 -12.98
N SER A 85 26.17 36.82 -12.87
CA SER A 85 25.31 37.35 -11.81
C SER A 85 25.49 36.44 -10.61
N PHE A 86 26.10 36.97 -9.55
CA PHE A 86 26.58 36.26 -8.36
C PHE A 86 25.50 35.42 -7.64
N ILE A 87 24.22 35.57 -8.02
CA ILE A 87 23.07 34.85 -7.48
C ILE A 87 22.08 34.63 -8.65
N ASN A 88 22.42 33.80 -9.64
CA ASN A 88 21.42 33.34 -10.59
C ASN A 88 20.44 32.42 -9.82
N HIS A 89 19.26 32.94 -9.50
CA HIS A 89 18.17 32.24 -8.80
C HIS A 89 17.89 30.83 -9.37
N GLN A 90 18.08 30.64 -10.68
CA GLN A 90 17.93 29.33 -11.33
C GLN A 90 19.00 28.32 -10.88
N GLY A 91 20.24 28.79 -10.71
CA GLY A 91 21.34 27.96 -10.21
C GLY A 91 21.15 27.56 -8.75
N ILE A 92 20.64 28.47 -7.91
CA ILE A 92 20.33 28.17 -6.51
C ILE A 92 19.20 27.13 -6.41
N LEU A 93 18.13 27.31 -7.18
CA LEU A 93 17.04 26.32 -7.23
C LEU A 93 17.54 24.95 -7.71
N LEU A 94 18.38 24.92 -8.74
CA LEU A 94 18.99 23.68 -9.20
C LEU A 94 19.84 23.02 -8.10
N LEU A 95 20.66 23.80 -7.39
CA LEU A 95 21.49 23.28 -6.27
C LEU A 95 20.64 22.72 -5.12
N ILE A 96 19.53 23.38 -4.77
CA ILE A 96 18.60 22.87 -3.75
C ILE A 96 18.02 21.51 -4.18
N ILE A 97 17.61 21.38 -5.44
CA ILE A 97 17.08 20.13 -5.97
C ILE A 97 18.16 19.04 -5.98
N LEU A 98 19.36 19.36 -6.45
CA LEU A 98 20.49 18.42 -6.45
C LEU A 98 20.90 17.99 -5.05
N TYR A 99 20.90 18.90 -4.08
CA TYR A 99 21.15 18.58 -2.67
C TYR A 99 20.12 17.58 -2.13
N PHE A 100 18.84 17.79 -2.41
CA PHE A 100 17.78 16.85 -2.01
C PHE A 100 18.02 15.44 -2.55
N PHE A 101 18.33 15.31 -3.84
CA PHE A 101 18.65 14.00 -4.44
C PHE A 101 19.95 13.40 -3.92
N SER A 102 20.97 14.23 -3.69
CA SER A 102 22.28 13.78 -3.20
C SER A 102 22.18 13.22 -1.78
N ASN A 103 21.33 13.79 -0.93
CA ASN A 103 21.13 13.31 0.44
C ASN A 103 20.61 11.86 0.47
N SER A 104 19.76 11.48 -0.48
CA SER A 104 19.28 10.10 -0.62
C SER A 104 20.41 9.13 -0.96
N LEU A 105 21.29 9.50 -1.90
CA LEU A 105 22.46 8.69 -2.28
C LEU A 105 23.46 8.57 -1.13
N ILE A 106 23.73 9.69 -0.44
CA ILE A 106 24.64 9.73 0.71
C ILE A 106 24.11 8.84 1.84
N SER A 107 22.80 8.89 2.13
CA SER A 107 22.17 8.03 3.14
C SER A 107 22.34 6.54 2.81
N LEU A 108 22.20 6.17 1.53
CA LEU A 108 22.40 4.79 1.07
C LEU A 108 23.84 4.33 1.27
N LEU A 109 24.82 5.21 1.02
CA LEU A 109 26.24 4.93 1.26
C LEU A 109 26.57 4.80 2.76
N TYR A 110 25.94 5.61 3.62
CA TYR A 110 26.14 5.53 5.07
C TYR A 110 25.54 4.27 5.70
N HIS A 111 24.45 3.72 5.14
CA HIS A 111 23.75 2.55 5.68
C HIS A 111 24.00 1.27 4.86
N THR A 112 25.17 1.16 4.24
CA THR A 112 25.56 0.02 3.40
C THR A 112 25.50 -1.32 4.14
N ASP A 113 25.90 -1.36 5.41
CA ASP A 113 25.82 -2.58 6.22
C ASP A 113 24.38 -3.06 6.41
N GLN A 114 23.47 -2.15 6.75
CA GLN A 114 22.04 -2.46 6.89
C GLN A 114 21.43 -2.92 5.55
N LEU A 115 21.80 -2.26 4.45
CA LEU A 115 21.38 -2.65 3.12
C LEU A 115 21.86 -4.07 2.78
N SER A 116 23.14 -4.37 3.03
CA SER A 116 23.71 -5.69 2.76
C SER A 116 23.06 -6.79 3.61
N ASN A 117 22.77 -6.50 4.88
CA ASN A 117 22.09 -7.44 5.78
C ASN A 117 20.65 -7.67 5.34
N THR A 118 19.92 -6.61 4.94
CA THR A 118 18.55 -6.72 4.44
C THR A 118 18.51 -7.54 3.15
N ILE A 119 19.44 -7.29 2.22
CA ILE A 119 19.55 -8.07 0.98
C ILE A 119 19.88 -9.53 1.28
N LYS A 120 20.83 -9.80 2.19
CA LYS A 120 21.16 -11.17 2.61
C LYS A 120 19.95 -11.88 3.20
N ILE A 121 19.25 -11.25 4.15
CA ILE A 121 18.01 -11.79 4.74
C ILE A 121 16.98 -12.09 3.64
N GLY A 122 16.76 -11.15 2.71
CA GLY A 122 15.83 -11.35 1.60
C GLY A 122 16.22 -12.54 0.69
N VAL A 123 17.49 -12.63 0.31
CA VAL A 123 18.01 -13.73 -0.52
C VAL A 123 17.94 -15.07 0.22
N ASP A 124 18.29 -15.09 1.50
CA ASP A 124 18.24 -16.29 2.33
C ASP A 124 16.79 -16.75 2.52
N THR A 125 15.84 -15.81 2.70
CA THR A 125 14.41 -16.09 2.77
C THR A 125 13.87 -16.69 1.47
N LEU A 126 14.33 -16.20 0.32
CA LEU A 126 13.93 -16.73 -1.00
C LEU A 126 14.58 -18.08 -1.33
N ARG A 127 15.77 -18.35 -0.79
CA ARG A 127 16.52 -19.60 -1.01
C ARG A 127 16.10 -20.72 -0.08
N GLN A 128 15.58 -20.41 1.10
CA GLN A 128 15.01 -21.42 1.97
C GLN A 128 13.78 -22.02 1.26
N PRO A 129 13.70 -23.36 1.11
CA PRO A 129 12.44 -23.98 0.73
C PRO A 129 11.39 -23.49 1.73
N LEU A 130 10.17 -23.20 1.25
CA LEU A 130 9.00 -22.85 2.06
C LEU A 130 8.76 -23.99 3.07
N GLN A 131 9.54 -24.04 4.14
CA GLN A 131 9.26 -24.87 5.28
C GLN A 131 8.05 -24.26 5.94
N ASN A 132 7.09 -25.10 6.32
CA ASN A 132 5.84 -24.72 6.99
C ASN A 132 6.07 -24.17 8.41
N THR A 133 7.04 -23.28 8.58
CA THR A 133 7.46 -22.70 9.85
C THR A 133 6.70 -21.41 10.15
N SER A 134 6.23 -20.69 9.13
CA SER A 134 5.45 -19.48 9.34
C SER A 134 4.04 -19.80 9.85
N PRO A 135 3.49 -19.01 10.80
CA PRO A 135 2.11 -19.19 11.28
C PRO A 135 1.08 -19.21 10.13
N VAL A 136 1.27 -18.35 9.14
CA VAL A 136 0.40 -18.26 7.94
C VAL A 136 0.44 -19.56 7.14
N SER A 137 1.63 -20.13 6.89
CA SER A 137 1.76 -21.39 6.15
C SER A 137 1.11 -22.56 6.92
N LYS A 138 1.30 -22.63 8.24
CA LYS A 138 0.62 -23.63 9.09
C LYS A 138 -0.91 -23.48 9.03
N ASN A 139 -1.41 -22.24 9.02
CA ASN A 139 -2.84 -21.94 8.91
C ASN A 139 -3.40 -22.30 7.52
N VAL A 140 -2.68 -22.02 6.43
CA VAL A 140 -3.03 -22.47 5.07
C VAL A 140 -3.18 -23.98 5.02
N ASP A 141 -2.21 -24.73 5.54
CA ASP A 141 -2.25 -26.19 5.55
C ASP A 141 -3.35 -26.73 6.48
N PHE A 142 -3.67 -26.01 7.55
CA PHE A 142 -4.80 -26.34 8.40
C PHE A 142 -6.12 -26.18 7.66
N VAL A 143 -6.34 -25.06 6.97
CA VAL A 143 -7.54 -24.84 6.16
C VAL A 143 -7.64 -25.93 5.09
N ARG A 144 -6.56 -26.16 4.32
CA ARG A 144 -6.51 -27.18 3.25
C ARG A 144 -6.79 -28.60 3.74
N ARG A 145 -6.41 -28.95 4.97
CA ARG A 145 -6.71 -30.26 5.58
C ARG A 145 -8.18 -30.41 5.98
N HIS A 146 -8.89 -29.31 6.17
CA HIS A 146 -10.29 -29.29 6.60
C HIS A 146 -11.24 -28.84 5.48
N THR A 147 -10.75 -28.59 4.27
CA THR A 147 -11.54 -28.16 3.11
C THR A 147 -11.11 -28.88 1.83
N HIS A 148 -11.86 -28.67 0.76
CA HIS A 148 -11.52 -29.12 -0.58
C HIS A 148 -11.37 -27.91 -1.52
N PRO A 149 -10.57 -28.02 -2.60
CA PRO A 149 -10.46 -26.94 -3.59
C PRO A 149 -11.82 -26.55 -4.16
N GLY A 150 -12.13 -25.25 -4.14
CA GLY A 150 -13.39 -24.66 -4.59
C GLY A 150 -14.50 -24.66 -3.55
N GLU A 151 -14.28 -25.18 -2.34
CA GLU A 151 -15.27 -25.17 -1.27
C GLU A 151 -15.54 -23.74 -0.78
N ASP A 152 -16.82 -23.39 -0.66
CA ASP A 152 -17.27 -22.11 -0.11
C ASP A 152 -17.20 -22.17 1.43
N VAL A 153 -16.34 -21.34 2.00
CA VAL A 153 -16.12 -21.23 3.45
C VAL A 153 -16.04 -19.76 3.84
N LEU A 154 -16.24 -19.47 5.12
CA LEU A 154 -15.93 -18.14 5.65
C LEU A 154 -14.59 -18.19 6.38
N ILE A 155 -13.64 -17.36 5.97
CA ILE A 155 -12.37 -17.14 6.66
C ILE A 155 -12.30 -15.68 7.10
N LEU A 156 -12.18 -15.44 8.40
CA LEU A 156 -12.01 -14.11 8.99
C LEU A 156 -10.62 -14.05 9.66
N ALA A 157 -9.76 -13.12 9.26
CA ALA A 157 -8.40 -13.02 9.79
C ALA A 157 -8.02 -11.58 10.09
N SER A 158 -7.95 -11.20 11.37
CA SER A 158 -7.77 -9.80 11.79
C SER A 158 -6.46 -9.14 11.34
N ASP A 159 -5.55 -9.87 10.72
CA ASP A 159 -4.22 -9.43 10.24
C ASP A 159 -4.15 -9.28 8.71
N ALA A 160 -5.29 -9.22 8.02
CA ALA A 160 -5.39 -9.10 6.55
C ALA A 160 -4.86 -10.32 5.77
N SER A 161 -4.71 -11.47 6.41
CA SER A 161 -4.19 -12.68 5.75
C SER A 161 -5.26 -13.52 5.04
N GLU A 162 -6.53 -13.07 4.97
CA GLU A 162 -7.63 -13.85 4.34
C GLU A 162 -7.35 -14.16 2.87
N GLY A 163 -6.85 -13.17 2.11
CA GLY A 163 -6.53 -13.36 0.70
C GLY A 163 -5.50 -14.46 0.47
N ILE A 164 -4.52 -14.57 1.36
CA ILE A 164 -3.51 -15.64 1.32
C ILE A 164 -4.16 -16.97 1.66
N TYR A 165 -5.02 -17.02 2.68
CA TYR A 165 -5.71 -18.24 3.04
C TYR A 165 -6.61 -18.76 1.93
N TYR A 166 -7.45 -17.92 1.32
CA TYR A 166 -8.29 -18.33 0.18
C TYR A 166 -7.45 -18.77 -1.02
N GLY A 167 -6.45 -17.96 -1.40
CA GLY A 167 -5.61 -18.25 -2.57
C GLY A 167 -4.83 -19.55 -2.44
N GLU A 168 -4.15 -19.76 -1.31
CA GLU A 168 -3.29 -20.93 -1.11
C GLU A 168 -4.08 -22.19 -0.75
N SER A 169 -5.16 -22.09 0.02
CA SER A 169 -6.03 -23.25 0.29
C SER A 169 -6.97 -23.60 -0.87
N LYS A 170 -7.02 -22.74 -1.91
CA LYS A 170 -7.88 -22.84 -3.09
C LYS A 170 -9.37 -22.87 -2.73
N THR A 171 -9.77 -22.22 -1.64
CA THR A 171 -11.18 -22.09 -1.24
C THR A 171 -11.78 -20.79 -1.75
N ARG A 172 -13.09 -20.62 -1.57
CA ARG A 172 -13.82 -19.41 -1.94
C ARG A 172 -14.54 -18.84 -0.72
N SER A 173 -14.68 -17.51 -0.69
CA SER A 173 -15.49 -16.86 0.33
C SER A 173 -16.96 -17.12 0.04
N ILE A 174 -17.69 -17.60 1.04
CA ILE A 174 -19.14 -17.84 0.94
C ILE A 174 -19.96 -16.54 0.89
N ILE A 175 -19.39 -15.43 1.34
CA ILE A 175 -19.95 -14.09 1.26
C ILE A 175 -18.98 -13.16 0.53
N ASP A 176 -19.51 -12.28 -0.32
CA ASP A 176 -18.71 -11.33 -1.09
C ASP A 176 -18.44 -10.07 -0.26
N ILE A 177 -17.46 -10.19 0.64
CA ILE A 177 -17.04 -9.13 1.55
C ILE A 177 -15.57 -8.78 1.34
N PRO A 178 -15.18 -7.52 1.57
CA PRO A 178 -13.77 -7.17 1.60
C PRO A 178 -13.07 -7.81 2.82
N SER A 179 -11.72 -7.82 2.79
CA SER A 179 -10.89 -8.33 3.89
C SER A 179 -11.21 -7.59 5.21
N SER A 180 -10.95 -8.23 6.36
CA SER A 180 -11.29 -7.65 7.66
C SER A 180 -10.65 -6.30 7.99
N VAL A 181 -9.57 -5.94 7.29
CA VAL A 181 -8.94 -4.62 7.41
C VAL A 181 -9.61 -3.54 6.56
N GLU A 182 -10.61 -3.90 5.76
CA GLU A 182 -11.33 -3.03 4.84
C GLU A 182 -12.83 -2.94 5.13
N TRP A 183 -13.29 -3.37 6.32
CA TRP A 183 -14.66 -3.20 6.77
C TRP A 183 -14.98 -1.73 7.07
N PHE A 184 -15.14 -0.93 6.02
CA PHE A 184 -15.48 0.49 6.11
C PHE A 184 -16.99 0.72 6.15
N LEU A 185 -17.77 -0.15 5.50
CA LEU A 185 -19.21 0.05 5.38
C LEU A 185 -19.95 -0.78 6.43
N LYS A 186 -20.95 -0.15 7.06
CA LYS A 186 -21.86 -0.84 7.99
C LYS A 186 -22.55 -2.05 7.33
N LEU A 187 -22.81 -1.96 6.03
CA LEU A 187 -23.39 -3.03 5.24
C LEU A 187 -22.52 -4.30 5.24
N ASP A 188 -21.20 -4.17 5.15
CA ASP A 188 -20.27 -5.30 5.14
C ASP A 188 -20.33 -6.04 6.49
N ILE A 189 -20.35 -5.28 7.58
CA ILE A 189 -20.50 -5.78 8.94
C ILE A 189 -21.83 -6.50 9.12
N GLU A 190 -22.93 -5.89 8.67
CA GLU A 190 -24.27 -6.46 8.77
C GLU A 190 -24.38 -7.77 7.97
N GLN A 191 -23.74 -7.88 6.79
CA GLN A 191 -23.69 -9.12 6.02
C GLN A 191 -22.95 -10.23 6.77
N ILE A 192 -21.81 -9.92 7.41
CA ILE A 192 -21.05 -10.89 8.22
C ILE A 192 -21.88 -11.37 9.39
N ILE A 193 -22.47 -10.45 10.15
CA ILE A 193 -23.30 -10.79 11.32
C ILE A 193 -24.49 -11.64 10.88
N THR A 194 -25.21 -11.22 9.83
CA THR A 194 -26.36 -11.97 9.30
C THR A 194 -25.95 -13.38 8.88
N PHE A 195 -24.81 -13.53 8.19
CA PHE A 195 -24.28 -14.85 7.85
C PHE A 195 -23.96 -15.67 9.10
N LEU A 196 -23.22 -15.11 10.05
CA LEU A 196 -22.82 -15.81 11.28
C LEU A 196 -24.03 -16.25 12.12
N GLU A 197 -25.09 -15.45 12.16
CA GLU A 197 -26.33 -15.76 12.88
C GLU A 197 -27.20 -16.80 12.16
N THR A 198 -27.22 -16.81 10.83
CA THR A 198 -28.07 -17.72 10.05
C THR A 198 -27.37 -19.01 9.66
N ASN A 199 -26.04 -19.07 9.74
CA ASN A 199 -25.25 -20.23 9.36
C ASN A 199 -25.47 -21.42 10.32
N ILE A 200 -25.76 -22.58 9.73
CA ILE A 200 -26.05 -23.84 10.44
C ILE A 200 -24.97 -24.90 10.18
N SER A 201 -24.31 -24.84 9.02
CA SER A 201 -23.46 -25.96 8.55
C SER A 201 -22.17 -25.56 7.85
N SER A 202 -22.04 -24.31 7.40
CA SER A 202 -20.86 -23.86 6.66
C SER A 202 -19.67 -23.70 7.61
N LYS A 203 -18.49 -24.04 7.11
CA LYS A 203 -17.24 -23.96 7.88
C LYS A 203 -16.84 -22.49 8.04
N VAL A 204 -16.53 -22.11 9.27
CA VAL A 204 -16.04 -20.78 9.62
C VAL A 204 -14.66 -20.92 10.21
N PHE A 205 -13.67 -20.26 9.61
CA PHE A 205 -12.30 -20.19 10.09
C PHE A 205 -12.02 -18.80 10.63
N VAL A 206 -11.40 -18.70 11.80
CA VAL A 206 -11.13 -17.41 12.45
C VAL A 206 -9.70 -17.33 12.97
N TYR A 207 -9.05 -16.19 12.71
CA TYR A 207 -7.75 -15.81 13.25
C TYR A 207 -7.79 -14.38 13.82
N PRO A 208 -7.24 -14.13 15.02
CA PRO A 208 -6.76 -15.10 16.00
C PRO A 208 -7.91 -15.77 16.76
N ALA A 209 -7.77 -17.05 17.08
CA ALA A 209 -8.82 -17.81 17.76
C ALA A 209 -8.96 -17.51 19.27
N LYS A 210 -7.92 -16.99 19.93
CA LYS A 210 -7.86 -16.88 21.40
C LYS A 210 -8.84 -15.84 21.95
N ASP A 211 -8.91 -14.68 21.30
CA ASP A 211 -9.65 -13.52 21.82
C ASP A 211 -10.58 -12.87 20.78
N TYR A 212 -10.61 -13.39 19.54
CA TYR A 212 -11.31 -12.79 18.40
C TYR A 212 -11.08 -11.28 18.35
N ASN A 213 -9.87 -10.86 17.99
CA ASN A 213 -9.49 -9.45 18.04
C ASN A 213 -9.94 -8.69 16.78
N PHE A 214 -11.23 -8.76 16.42
CA PHE A 214 -11.78 -7.98 15.32
C PHE A 214 -12.12 -6.55 15.76
N PRO A 215 -11.95 -5.55 14.89
CA PRO A 215 -12.30 -4.15 15.19
C PRO A 215 -13.75 -3.94 15.59
N GLU A 216 -14.67 -4.77 15.07
CA GLU A 216 -16.10 -4.69 15.34
C GLU A 216 -16.50 -5.65 16.47
N PRO A 217 -16.88 -5.15 17.67
CA PRO A 217 -17.18 -5.99 18.83
C PRO A 217 -18.36 -6.93 18.62
N SER A 218 -19.32 -6.54 17.78
CA SER A 218 -20.52 -7.31 17.48
C SER A 218 -20.17 -8.67 16.85
N ILE A 219 -19.15 -8.73 16.00
CA ILE A 219 -18.67 -9.98 15.39
C ILE A 219 -18.10 -10.91 16.46
N ASN A 220 -17.29 -10.36 17.38
CA ASN A 220 -16.69 -11.12 18.48
C ASN A 220 -17.77 -11.73 19.38
N GLN A 221 -18.82 -10.96 19.68
CA GLN A 221 -19.94 -11.41 20.50
C GLN A 221 -20.71 -12.57 19.84
N VAL A 222 -20.99 -12.50 18.54
CA VAL A 222 -21.69 -13.57 17.81
C VAL A 222 -20.84 -14.84 17.78
N LEU A 223 -19.54 -14.72 17.49
CA LEU A 223 -18.61 -15.86 17.49
C LEU A 223 -18.53 -16.54 18.87
N GLN A 224 -18.41 -15.78 19.96
CA GLN A 224 -18.35 -16.36 21.32
C GLN A 224 -19.68 -17.02 21.74
N THR A 225 -20.79 -16.40 21.37
CA THR A 225 -22.12 -16.85 21.81
C THR A 225 -22.57 -18.08 21.02
N ARG A 226 -22.44 -18.04 19.68
CA ARG A 226 -23.08 -19.00 18.77
C ARG A 226 -22.14 -20.05 18.19
N TYR A 227 -20.83 -19.90 18.33
CA TYR A 227 -19.88 -20.86 17.78
C TYR A 227 -19.01 -21.49 18.87
N GLU A 228 -18.60 -22.73 18.62
CA GLU A 228 -17.60 -23.44 19.39
C GLU A 228 -16.38 -23.75 18.53
N VAL A 229 -15.19 -23.72 19.15
CA VAL A 229 -13.94 -24.08 18.49
C VAL A 229 -13.88 -25.60 18.39
N VAL A 230 -13.92 -26.12 17.17
CA VAL A 230 -13.80 -27.56 16.90
C VAL A 230 -12.35 -27.99 17.02
N THR A 231 -11.46 -27.24 16.37
CA THR A 231 -10.02 -27.51 16.36
C THR A 231 -9.25 -26.25 15.96
N GLN A 232 -7.96 -26.20 16.28
CA GLN A 232 -7.11 -25.04 16.09
C GLN A 232 -5.75 -25.46 15.50
N SER A 233 -5.25 -24.65 14.58
CA SER A 233 -3.90 -24.73 14.02
C SER A 233 -2.85 -24.26 15.03
N GLU A 234 -1.65 -24.83 14.96
CA GLU A 234 -0.47 -24.28 15.64
C GLU A 234 -0.15 -22.84 15.22
N GLY A 235 -0.57 -22.42 14.02
CA GLY A 235 -0.44 -21.04 13.54
C GLY A 235 -1.53 -20.09 14.06
N GLY A 236 -2.48 -20.57 14.88
CA GLY A 236 -3.45 -19.75 15.60
C GLY A 236 -4.84 -19.62 14.96
N ILE A 237 -5.06 -20.09 13.72
CA ILE A 237 -6.41 -20.11 13.11
C ILE A 237 -7.23 -21.26 13.71
N ALA A 238 -8.51 -21.04 13.96
CA ALA A 238 -9.44 -22.07 14.44
C ALA A 238 -10.54 -22.35 13.44
N LEU A 239 -10.98 -23.62 13.39
CA LEU A 239 -12.23 -24.02 12.75
C LEU A 239 -13.35 -23.97 13.79
N LEU A 240 -14.42 -23.27 13.45
CA LEU A 240 -15.60 -23.05 14.26
C LEU A 240 -16.81 -23.78 13.69
N ARG A 241 -17.70 -24.21 14.59
CA ARG A 241 -19.01 -24.78 14.25
C ARG A 241 -20.10 -24.06 15.04
N PRO A 242 -21.30 -23.83 14.46
CA PRO A 242 -22.45 -23.36 15.21
C PRO A 242 -22.82 -24.31 16.36
N LYS A 243 -23.15 -23.76 17.53
CA LYS A 243 -23.69 -24.48 18.70
C LYS A 243 -25.15 -24.87 18.48
#